data_AF-A0A6I7NZA7-F1
#
_entry.id   AF-A0A6I7NZA7-F1
#
_cell.length_a   1.000
_cell.length_b   1.000
_cell.length_c   1.000
_cell.angle_alpha   90.00
_cell.angle_beta   90.00
_cell.angle_gamma   90.00
#
_symmetry.space_group_name_H-M   'P 1'
#
loop_
_entity.id
_entity.type
_entity.pdbx_description
1 polymer ?
#
loop_
_entity_poly.entity_id
_entity_poly.type
_entity_poly.pdbx_seq_one_letter_code
_entity_poly.pdbx_strand_id
1 'polypeptide(L)'
;MAIKITRNPNHKQTRLSAFTGGVICFTLAGLAFYAAFGSGEISGGIPFAPQSLNSFLGKAMFGFGGLICALFGFLAFYDVFTLKKKTHGK
;
A
#
# COMPACT_ATOMS: atom_id res chain seq x y z
N MET A 1 -21.19 13.22 4.16
CA MET A 1 -20.21 13.75 5.14
C MET A 1 -18.87 13.88 4.45
N ALA A 2 -18.39 15.10 4.21
CA ALA A 2 -17.07 15.33 3.63
C ALA A 2 -16.02 15.30 4.75
N ILE A 3 -15.17 14.27 4.77
CA ILE A 3 -14.02 14.22 5.67
C ILE A 3 -13.03 15.28 5.19
N LYS A 4 -12.99 16.42 5.88
CA LYS A 4 -12.00 17.47 5.64
C LYS A 4 -10.66 16.96 6.15
N ILE A 5 -9.84 16.42 5.26
CA ILE A 5 -8.50 15.92 5.58
C ILE A 5 -7.61 17.15 5.85
N THR A 6 -7.54 17.57 7.12
CA THR A 6 -6.61 18.58 7.59
C THR A 6 -5.19 17.99 7.56
N ARG A 7 -4.48 18.19 6.45
CA ARG A 7 -3.04 17.92 6.37
C ARG A 7 -2.33 18.97 7.22
N ASN A 8 -1.77 18.57 8.37
CA ASN A 8 -0.94 19.45 9.20
C ASN A 8 0.32 19.85 8.40
N PRO A 9 0.50 21.14 8.04
CA PRO A 9 1.61 21.58 7.20
C PRO A 9 2.96 21.59 7.93
N ASN A 10 2.99 21.33 9.25
CA ASN A 10 4.20 21.38 10.08
C ASN A 10 4.91 20.03 10.29
N HIS A 11 4.40 18.92 9.74
CA HIS A 11 5.18 17.69 9.74
C HIS A 11 6.26 17.82 8.66
N LYS A 12 7.49 18.14 9.07
CA LYS A 12 8.68 18.04 8.20
C LYS A 12 8.82 16.56 7.82
N GLN A 13 8.09 16.10 6.80
CA GLN A 13 8.36 14.84 6.15
C GLN A 13 9.71 14.99 5.47
N THR A 14 10.75 14.59 6.19
CA THR A 14 12.11 14.48 5.66
C THR A 14 12.04 13.55 4.46
N ARG A 15 12.73 13.85 3.36
CA ARG A 15 12.74 12.99 2.15
C ARG A 15 13.02 11.52 2.48
N LEU A 16 13.82 11.28 3.52
CA LEU A 16 14.10 9.96 4.07
C LEU A 16 12.83 9.23 4.52
N SER A 17 11.89 9.89 5.20
CA SER A 17 10.65 9.26 5.67
C SER A 17 9.69 8.92 4.53
N ALA A 18 9.63 9.76 3.49
CA ALA A 18 8.81 9.47 2.31
C ALA A 18 9.41 8.33 1.47
N PHE A 19 10.75 8.28 1.36
CA PHE A 19 11.44 7.18 0.69
C PHE A 19 11.28 5.84 1.44
N THR A 20 11.50 5.82 2.76
CA THR A 20 11.30 4.60 3.55
C THR A 20 9.85 4.14 3.55
N GLY A 21 8.89 5.07 3.66
CA GLY A 21 7.46 4.75 3.54
C GLY A 21 7.11 4.15 2.18
N GLY A 22 7.66 4.69 1.09
CA GLY A 22 7.50 4.15 -0.26
C GLY A 22 8.06 2.74 -0.42
N VAL A 23 9.28 2.49 0.08
CA VAL A 23 9.90 1.16 0.05
C VAL A 23 9.09 0.14 0.85
N ILE A 24 8.64 0.49 2.05
CA ILE A 24 7.81 -0.38 2.90
C ILE A 24 6.51 -0.75 2.19
N CYS A 25 5.81 0.23 1.59
CA CYS A 25 4.59 -0.02 0.82
C CYS A 25 4.84 -0.92 -0.39
N PHE A 26 5.94 -0.73 -1.12
CA PHE A 26 6.27 -1.60 -2.26
C PHE A 26 6.57 -3.05 -1.84
N THR A 27 7.30 -3.23 -0.75
CA THR A 27 7.59 -4.58 -0.23
C THR A 27 6.32 -5.27 0.24
N LEU A 28 5.44 -4.56 0.96
CA LEU A 28 4.13 -5.07 1.37
C LEU A 28 3.23 -5.39 0.16
N ALA A 29 3.22 -4.54 -0.85
CA ALA A 29 2.50 -4.80 -2.09
C ALA A 29 3.02 -6.06 -2.79
N GLY A 30 4.33 -6.25 -2.87
CA GLY A 30 4.95 -7.46 -3.42
C GLY A 30 4.54 -8.72 -2.67
N LEU A 31 4.57 -8.70 -1.34
CA LEU A 31 4.11 -9.80 -0.49
C LEU A 31 2.62 -10.08 -0.66
N ALA A 32 1.80 -9.04 -0.77
CA ALA A 32 0.36 -9.17 -0.97
C ALA A 32 0.05 -9.76 -2.35
N PHE A 33 0.75 -9.34 -3.40
CA PHE A 33 0.63 -9.95 -4.73
C PHE A 33 1.13 -11.40 -4.76
N TYR A 34 2.21 -11.70 -4.04
CA TYR A 34 2.68 -13.07 -3.87
C TYR A 34 1.65 -13.94 -3.17
N ALA A 35 0.98 -13.45 -2.12
CA ALA A 35 -0.11 -14.16 -1.45
C ALA A 35 -1.35 -14.31 -2.34
N ALA A 36 -1.64 -13.32 -3.20
CA ALA A 36 -2.78 -13.34 -4.10
C ALA A 36 -2.61 -14.31 -5.29
N PHE A 37 -1.43 -14.33 -5.91
CA PHE A 37 -1.14 -15.14 -7.10
C PHE A 37 -0.37 -16.43 -6.80
N GLY A 38 0.12 -16.60 -5.58
CA GLY A 38 0.82 -17.80 -5.14
C GLY A 38 -0.08 -19.04 -5.15
N SER A 39 0.57 -20.19 -5.28
CA SER A 39 -0.06 -21.52 -5.24
C SER A 39 -0.45 -21.97 -3.82
N GLY A 40 -0.19 -21.16 -2.79
CA GLY A 40 -0.62 -21.44 -1.42
C GLY A 40 -2.13 -21.31 -1.24
N GLU A 41 -2.71 -22.16 -0.38
CA GLU A 41 -4.06 -21.99 0.14
C GLU A 41 -4.05 -21.06 1.34
N ILE A 42 -4.99 -20.10 1.36
CA ILE A 42 -5.15 -19.20 2.50
C ILE A 42 -6.09 -19.89 3.48
N SER A 43 -5.52 -20.39 4.57
CA SER A 43 -6.28 -21.04 5.65
C SER A 43 -6.59 -20.01 6.74
N GLY A 44 -7.87 -19.71 6.91
CA GLY A 44 -8.37 -18.69 7.83
C GLY A 44 -9.51 -17.89 7.19
N GLY A 45 -10.73 -18.02 7.71
CA GLY A 45 -11.90 -17.38 7.13
C GLY A 45 -13.20 -17.74 7.86
N ILE A 46 -14.33 -17.43 7.24
CA ILE A 46 -15.66 -17.63 7.83
C ILE A 46 -15.85 -19.14 8.09
N PRO A 47 -16.16 -19.56 9.34
CA PRO A 47 -16.17 -20.97 9.71
C PRO A 47 -17.27 -21.80 9.02
N PHE A 48 -18.24 -21.14 8.39
CA PHE A 48 -19.36 -21.76 7.67
C PHE A 48 -19.24 -21.67 6.15
N ALA A 49 -18.17 -21.08 5.61
CA ALA A 49 -17.99 -20.93 4.16
C ALA A 49 -17.07 -22.04 3.60
N PRO A 50 -17.31 -22.50 2.34
CA PRO A 50 -16.40 -23.42 1.68
C PRO A 50 -14.96 -22.91 1.65
N GLN A 51 -14.00 -23.79 1.88
CA GLN A 51 -12.57 -23.44 1.91
C GLN A 51 -12.10 -22.82 0.58
N SER A 52 -12.68 -23.23 -0.54
CA SER A 52 -12.46 -22.61 -1.86
C SER A 52 -12.91 -21.15 -1.93
N LEU A 53 -14.05 -20.82 -1.31
CA LEU A 53 -14.57 -19.45 -1.24
C LEU A 53 -13.70 -18.60 -0.32
N ASN A 54 -13.30 -19.12 0.84
CA ASN A 54 -12.39 -18.42 1.76
C ASN A 54 -11.02 -18.16 1.11
N SER A 55 -10.45 -19.16 0.42
CA SER A 55 -9.17 -18.97 -0.27
C SER A 55 -9.29 -17.99 -1.45
N PHE A 56 -10.39 -18.03 -2.20
CA PHE A 56 -10.63 -17.06 -3.29
C PHE A 56 -10.79 -15.65 -2.76
N LEU A 57 -11.59 -15.46 -1.71
CA LEU A 57 -11.84 -14.17 -1.08
C LEU A 57 -10.56 -13.61 -0.43
N GLY A 58 -9.77 -14.46 0.22
CA GLY A 58 -8.46 -14.10 0.75
C GLY A 58 -7.53 -13.61 -0.37
N LYS A 59 -7.41 -14.37 -1.46
CA LYS A 59 -6.56 -13.99 -2.61
C LYS A 59 -7.02 -12.68 -3.25
N ALA A 60 -8.33 -12.48 -3.40
CA ALA A 60 -8.90 -11.24 -3.91
C ALA A 60 -8.61 -10.05 -2.98
N MET A 61 -8.76 -10.21 -1.67
CA MET A 61 -8.45 -9.19 -0.67
C MET A 61 -6.97 -8.83 -0.64
N PHE A 62 -6.07 -9.82 -0.68
CA PHE A 62 -4.63 -9.59 -0.77
C PHE A 62 -4.25 -8.89 -2.09
N GLY A 63 -4.85 -9.28 -3.21
CA GLY A 63 -4.62 -8.61 -4.50
C GLY A 63 -5.05 -7.14 -4.47
N PHE A 64 -6.25 -6.87 -3.95
CA PHE A 64 -6.78 -5.50 -3.84
C PHE A 64 -5.98 -4.65 -2.84
N GLY A 65 -5.63 -5.22 -1.68
CA GLY A 65 -4.78 -4.57 -0.68
C GLY A 65 -3.37 -4.29 -1.22
N GLY A 66 -2.80 -5.22 -1.98
CA GLY A 66 -1.51 -5.06 -2.66
C GLY A 66 -1.55 -3.93 -3.67
N LEU A 67 -2.62 -3.81 -4.47
CA LEU A 67 -2.80 -2.73 -5.43
C LEU A 67 -2.89 -1.35 -4.74
N ILE A 68 -3.67 -1.25 -3.66
CA ILE A 68 -3.76 -0.01 -2.87
C ILE A 68 -2.39 0.35 -2.28
N CYS A 69 -1.68 -0.63 -1.72
CA CYS A 69 -0.36 -0.41 -1.13
C CYS A 69 0.66 0.04 -2.19
N ALA A 70 0.62 -0.54 -3.40
CA ALA A 70 1.44 -0.10 -4.52
C ALA A 70 1.14 1.35 -4.93
N LEU A 71 -0.14 1.75 -4.98
CA LEU A 71 -0.54 3.13 -5.27
C LEU A 71 -0.03 4.12 -4.22
N PHE A 72 -0.13 3.78 -2.94
CA PHE A 72 0.43 4.60 -1.86
C PHE A 72 1.96 4.67 -1.92
N GLY A 73 2.62 3.56 -2.25
CA GLY A 73 4.07 3.54 -2.50
C GLY A 73 4.46 4.48 -3.65
N PHE A 74 3.71 4.43 -4.75
CA PHE A 74 3.94 5.30 -5.91
C PHE A 74 3.73 6.78 -5.57
N LEU A 75 2.68 7.11 -4.81
CA LEU A 75 2.43 8.47 -4.29
C LEU A 75 3.57 8.95 -3.38
N ALA A 76 4.04 8.11 -2.46
CA ALA A 76 5.15 8.44 -1.59
C ALA A 76 6.45 8.70 -2.37
N PHE A 77 6.74 7.88 -3.39
CA PHE A 77 7.86 8.12 -4.30
C PHE A 77 7.68 9.40 -5.12
N TYR A 78 6.49 9.64 -5.65
CA TYR A 78 6.17 10.87 -6.38
C TYR A 78 6.42 12.11 -5.52
N ASP A 79 6.03 12.08 -4.25
CA ASP A 79 6.32 13.16 -3.31
C ASP A 79 7.84 13.36 -3.10
N VAL A 80 8.64 12.29 -3.05
CA VAL A 80 10.12 12.40 -3.00
C VAL A 80 10.67 13.12 -4.23
N PHE A 81 10.21 12.78 -5.43
CA PHE A 81 10.65 13.43 -6.68
C PHE A 81 10.16 14.87 -6.80
N THR A 82 8.94 15.16 -6.33
CA THR A 82 8.35 16.50 -6.39
C THR A 82 8.96 17.44 -5.36
N LEU A 83 9.34 16.93 -4.17
CA LEU A 83 10.14 17.63 -3.19
C LEU A 83 11.54 17.99 -3.72
N LYS A 84 12.09 17.21 -4.67
CA LYS A 84 13.34 17.56 -5.36
C LYS A 84 13.20 18.85 -6.18
N LYS A 85 12.05 19.03 -6.85
CA LYS A 85 11.79 20.19 -7.72
C LYS A 85 11.69 21.51 -6.94
N LYS A 86 11.11 21.49 -5.74
CA LYS A 86 10.97 22.69 -4.88
C LYS A 86 12.29 23.17 -4.23
N THR A 87 13.31 22.33 -4.11
CA THR A 87 14.59 22.72 -3.50
C THR A 87 15.61 23.24 -4.52
N HIS A 88 15.44 22.91 -5.80
CA HIS A 88 16.32 23.37 -6.90
C HIS A 88 15.73 24.52 -7.74
N GLY A 89 14.47 24.90 -7.53
CA GLY A 89 13.91 26.15 -8.04
C GLY A 89 14.14 27.29 -7.06
N LYS A 90 15.41 27.73 -6.94
CA LYS A 90 15.72 29.11 -6.55
C LYS A 90 15.89 29.90 -7.83
#